data_AF-A0A1V5LVW7-F1
#
_entry.id   AF-A0A1V5LVW7-F1
#
_cell.length_a   1.000
_cell.length_b   1.000
_cell.length_c   1.000
_cell.angle_alpha   90.00
_cell.angle_beta   90.00
_cell.angle_gamma   90.00
#
_symmetry.space_group_name_H-M   'P 1'
#
loop_
_entity.id
_entity.type
_entity.pdbx_description
1 polymer ?
#
loop_
_entity_poly.entity_id
_entity_poly.type
_entity_poly.pdbx_seq_one_letter_code
_entity_poly.pdbx_strand_id
1 'polypeptide(L)' 'MHHAQDNAAIFPFGSPPVSFKTMAEAFSMKAFTAKSMAELETAVSQMFEAEGPTLLDVKIK' A
#
# COMPACT_ATOMS: atom_id res chain seq x y z
N MET A 1 -4.54 -33.76 4.19
CA MET A 1 -3.92 -32.66 4.97
C MET A 1 -3.57 -31.55 3.99
N HIS A 2 -4.49 -30.64 3.69
CA HIS A 2 -4.21 -29.46 2.85
C HIS A 2 -4.20 -28.23 3.76
N HIS A 3 -3.02 -27.62 3.88
CA HIS A 3 -2.82 -26.31 4.49
C HIS A 3 -3.01 -25.21 3.44
N ALA A 4 -3.45 -24.05 3.95
CA ALA A 4 -3.40 -22.72 3.32
C ALA A 4 -4.45 -22.52 2.20
N GLN A 5 -5.10 -21.37 2.04
CA GLN A 5 -4.58 -20.02 2.24
C GLN A 5 -5.68 -19.05 2.69
N ASP A 6 -5.21 -18.07 3.44
CA ASP A 6 -5.87 -16.86 3.87
C ASP A 6 -6.71 -16.17 2.80
N ASN A 7 -7.88 -15.75 3.26
CA ASN A 7 -8.94 -15.04 2.58
C ASN A 7 -8.55 -13.57 2.34
N ALA A 8 -7.51 -13.31 1.54
CA ALA A 8 -7.05 -11.96 1.22
C ALA A 8 -7.73 -11.43 -0.06
N ALA A 9 -8.82 -10.69 0.13
CA ALA A 9 -9.32 -9.58 -0.69
C ALA A 9 -9.32 -9.79 -2.22
N ILE A 10 -10.48 -10.22 -2.73
CA ILE A 10 -10.76 -10.42 -4.16
C ILE A 10 -10.95 -9.04 -4.84
N PHE A 11 -9.91 -8.56 -5.53
CA PHE A 11 -10.05 -7.70 -6.71
C PHE A 11 -10.72 -8.53 -7.83
N PRO A 12 -11.55 -7.95 -8.73
CA PRO A 12 -12.56 -8.70 -9.50
C PRO A 12 -12.03 -9.69 -10.56
N PHE A 13 -10.71 -9.94 -10.63
CA PHE A 13 -10.08 -10.78 -11.64
C PHE A 13 -9.23 -11.95 -11.10
N GLY A 14 -9.30 -12.29 -9.82
CA GLY A 14 -8.47 -13.37 -9.26
C GLY A 14 -6.97 -13.08 -9.35
N SER A 15 -6.61 -11.80 -9.49
CA SER A 15 -5.23 -11.34 -9.47
C SER A 15 -4.63 -11.55 -8.07
N PRO A 16 -3.35 -11.98 -7.98
CA PRO A 16 -2.68 -12.10 -6.69
C PRO A 16 -2.71 -10.77 -5.93
N PRO A 17 -2.73 -10.80 -4.59
CA PRO A 17 -2.72 -9.59 -3.78
C PRO A 17 -1.57 -8.65 -4.20
N VAL A 18 -1.90 -7.43 -4.60
CA VAL A 18 -0.90 -6.43 -5.01
C VAL A 18 -0.32 -5.77 -3.77
N SER A 19 1.00 -5.89 -3.60
CA SER A 19 1.75 -5.09 -2.63
C SER A 19 2.23 -3.80 -3.29
N PHE A 20 1.52 -2.69 -3.05
CA PHE A 20 1.91 -1.37 -3.55
C PHE A 20 3.28 -0.92 -3.01
N LYS A 21 3.67 -1.41 -1.83
CA LYS A 21 5.03 -1.21 -1.29
C LYS A 21 6.08 -1.84 -2.21
N THR A 22 5.88 -3.09 -2.61
CA THR A 22 6.81 -3.81 -3.50
C THR A 22 6.88 -3.16 -4.88
N MET A 23 5.76 -2.62 -5.38
CA MET A 23 5.75 -1.82 -6.60
C MET A 23 6.59 -0.55 -6.44
N ALA A 24 6.37 0.23 -5.38
CA ALA A 24 7.11 1.46 -5.14
C ALA A 24 8.63 1.21 -5.05
N GLU A 25 9.06 0.14 -4.37
CA GLU A 25 10.47 -0.28 -4.31
C GLU A 25 11.03 -0.58 -5.71
N ALA A 26 10.29 -1.32 -6.54
CA ALA A 26 10.72 -1.65 -7.92
C ALA A 26 10.89 -0.41 -8.81
N PHE A 27 10.13 0.66 -8.54
CA PHE A 27 10.22 1.94 -9.26
C PHE A 27 11.08 2.99 -8.52
N SER A 28 11.81 2.60 -7.47
CA SER A 28 12.62 3.52 -6.64
C SER A 28 11.82 4.72 -6.10
N MET A 29 10.56 4.48 -5.74
CA MET A 29 9.65 5.46 -5.15
C MET A 29 9.62 5.30 -3.63
N LYS A 30 9.48 6.42 -2.92
CA LYS A 30 9.13 6.37 -1.49
C LYS A 30 7.69 5.88 -1.35
N ALA A 31 7.42 5.06 -0.34
CA ALA A 31 6.08 4.51 -0.11
C ALA A 31 5.62 4.79 1.33
N PHE A 32 4.40 5.29 1.45
CA PHE A 32 3.70 5.45 2.72
C PHE A 32 2.44 4.58 2.73
N THR A 33 2.03 4.09 3.89
CA THR A 33 0.78 3.34 4.06
C THR A 33 -0.04 3.95 5.17
N ALA A 34 -1.32 4.22 4.90
CA ALA A 34 -2.25 4.76 5.89
C ALA A 34 -3.47 3.85 6.04
N LYS A 35 -3.79 3.46 7.28
CA LYS A 35 -4.93 2.61 7.65
C LYS A 35 -5.99 3.33 8.49
N SER A 36 -5.73 4.58 8.83
CA SER A 36 -6.60 5.45 9.62
C SER A 36 -6.47 6.90 9.15
N MET A 37 -7.41 7.76 9.53
CA MET A 37 -7.36 9.18 9.18
C MET A 37 -6.12 9.86 9.77
N ALA A 38 -5.74 9.54 11.01
CA ALA A 38 -4.54 10.09 11.64
C ALA A 38 -3.25 9.68 10.90
N GLU A 39 -3.16 8.41 10.46
CA GLU A 39 -2.05 7.95 9.62
C GLU A 39 -2.05 8.62 8.25
N LEU A 40 -3.22 8.90 7.69
CA LEU A 40 -3.34 9.60 6.40
C LEU A 40 -2.82 11.03 6.50
N GLU A 41 -3.23 11.79 7.51
CA GLU A 41 -2.75 13.16 7.74
C GLU A 41 -1.23 13.20 7.92
N THR A 42 -0.70 12.26 8.69
CA THR A 42 0.75 12.12 8.90
C THR A 42 1.47 11.79 7.60
N ALA A 43 0.96 10.81 6.84
CA ALA A 43 1.57 10.39 5.59
C ALA A 43 1.53 11.47 4.51
N VAL A 44 0.46 12.26 4.45
CA VAL A 44 0.35 13.41 3.54
C VAL A 44 1.38 14.47 3.90
N SER A 45 1.55 14.78 5.19
CA SER A 45 2.57 15.73 5.65
C SER A 45 3.98 15.28 5.25
N GLN A 46 4.30 14.01 5.50
CA GLN A 46 5.59 13.41 5.13
C GLN A 46 5.80 13.33 3.61
N MET A 47 4.73 13.15 2.82
CA MET A 47 4.81 13.12 1.37
C MET A 47 5.17 14.49 0.78
N PHE A 48 4.68 15.58 1.36
CA PHE A 48 5.05 16.93 0.91
C PHE A 48 6.50 17.31 1.25
N GLU A 49 7.06 16.71 2.31
CA GLU A 49 8.47 16.86 2.67
C GLU A 49 9.39 15.90 1.90
N ALA A 50 8.83 14.86 1.26
CA ALA A 50 9.59 13.86 0.54
C ALA A 50 10.07 14.40 -0.82
N GLU A 51 11.39 14.45 -1.00
CA GLU A 51 11.95 14.64 -2.34
C GLU A 51 11.72 13.40 -3.22
N GLY A 52 11.27 13.64 -4.45
CA GLY A 52 11.12 12.64 -5.51
C GLY A 52 9.74 11.97 -5.61
N PRO A 53 9.56 11.07 -6.60
CA PRO A 53 8.31 10.33 -6.79
C PRO A 53 7.93 9.52 -5.56
N THR A 54 6.68 9.66 -5.11
CA THR A 54 6.17 9.04 -3.88
C THR A 54 4.82 8.36 -4.14
N LEU A 55 4.62 7.21 -3.51
CA LEU A 55 3.38 6.43 -3.51
C LEU A 55 2.75 6.45 -2.12
N LEU A 56 1.44 6.70 -2.06
CA LEU A 56 0.65 6.61 -0.82
C LEU A 56 -0.42 5.51 -0.99
N ASP A 57 -0.28 4.43 -0.22
CA ASP A 57 -1.23 3.32 -0.17
C ASP A 57 -2.25 3.53 0.96
N VAL A 58 -3.49 3.86 0.62
CA VAL A 58 -4.58 4.11 1.58
C VAL A 58 -5.47 2.87 1.70
N LYS A 59 -5.54 2.28 2.90
CA LYS A 59 -6.41 1.15 3.20
C LYS A 59 -7.75 1.65 3.71
N ILE A 60 -8.76 1.64 2.83
CA ILE A 60 -10.15 1.90 3.18
C ILE A 60 -10.78 0.56 3.60
N LYS A 61 -11.47 0.54 4.75
CA LYS A 61 -12.30 -0.58 5.18
C LYS A 61 -13.75 -0.34 4.77
#